data_AF-A0A2Z6NY70-F1
#
_entry.id   AF-A0A2Z6NY70-F1
#
_cell.length_a   1.000
_cell.length_b   1.000
_cell.length_c   1.000
_cell.angle_alpha   90.00
_cell.angle_beta   90.00
_cell.angle_gamma   90.00
#
_symmetry.space_group_name_H-M   'P 1'
#
loop_
_entity.id
_entity.type
_entity.pdbx_description
1 polymer ?
#
loop_
_entity_poly.entity_id
_entity_poly.type
_entity_poly.pdbx_seq_one_letter_code
_entity_poly.pdbx_strand_id
1 'polypeptide(L)'
;MKITPVALCLSLAILFYAVGGAKVTFTNRCDYTVWPGTLTGDQKPQLSTTGFELGPGTTTSVDLPSPWSGRFWGRTGCSNNNGRFSCATADCASGQLRIVPPSLLAFLDETILSTP
;
A
#
# COMPACT_ATOMS: atom_id res chain seq x y z
N MET A 1 2.90 38.12 -32.43
CA MET A 1 2.24 37.44 -31.30
C MET A 1 3.14 37.61 -30.08
N LYS A 2 2.85 38.60 -29.21
CA LYS A 2 3.69 38.91 -28.04
C LYS A 2 3.13 38.13 -26.85
N ILE A 3 3.85 37.10 -26.41
CA ILE A 3 3.52 36.36 -25.20
C ILE A 3 3.74 37.32 -24.03
N THR A 4 2.65 37.80 -23.43
CA THR A 4 2.70 38.76 -22.32
C THR A 4 3.26 38.08 -21.08
N PRO A 5 4.09 38.77 -20.26
CA PRO A 5 4.67 38.18 -19.05
C PRO A 5 3.60 37.68 -18.07
N VAL A 6 2.41 38.31 -18.10
CA VAL A 6 1.22 37.89 -17.34
C VAL A 6 0.72 36.50 -17.77
N ALA A 7 0.74 36.20 -19.08
CA ALA A 7 0.35 34.88 -19.58
C ALA A 7 1.37 33.80 -19.18
N LEU A 8 2.67 34.15 -19.14
CA LEU A 8 3.72 33.26 -18.65
C LEU A 8 3.53 32.97 -17.14
N CYS A 9 3.25 33.99 -16.33
CA CYS A 9 2.98 33.82 -14.90
C CYS A 9 1.73 32.99 -14.62
N LEU A 10 0.63 33.20 -15.36
CA LEU A 10 -0.57 32.36 -15.23
C LEU A 10 -0.29 30.90 -15.61
N SER A 11 0.46 30.65 -16.68
CA SER A 11 0.83 29.29 -17.09
C SER A 11 1.69 28.57 -16.05
N LEU A 12 2.58 29.30 -15.36
CA LEU A 12 3.39 28.77 -14.28
C LEU A 12 2.54 28.47 -13.03
N ALA A 13 1.56 29.32 -12.70
CA ALA A 13 0.66 29.12 -11.56
C ALA A 13 -0.25 27.87 -11.73
N ILE A 14 -0.64 27.57 -12.97
CA ILE A 14 -1.41 26.36 -13.33
C ILE A 14 -0.54 25.10 -13.17
N LEU A 15 0.79 25.16 -13.32
CA LEU A 15 1.65 24.00 -13.04
C LEU A 15 1.72 23.63 -11.54
N PHE A 16 1.37 24.56 -10.65
CA PHE A 16 1.37 24.34 -9.20
C PHE A 16 -0.01 23.92 -8.66
N TYR A 17 -0.87 23.29 -9.47
CA TYR A 17 -1.99 22.54 -8.90
C TYR A 17 -1.41 21.45 -7.99
N ALA A 18 -1.51 21.68 -6.69
CA ALA A 18 -1.05 20.77 -5.66
C ALA A 18 -1.76 19.43 -5.85
N VAL A 19 -1.00 18.40 -6.26
CA VAL A 19 -1.41 17.01 -6.11
C VAL A 19 -1.50 16.75 -4.60
N GLY A 20 -2.71 16.82 -4.05
CA GLY A 20 -2.93 16.65 -2.62
C GLY A 20 -2.84 15.18 -2.24
N GLY A 21 -1.67 14.70 -1.81
CA GLY A 21 -1.48 13.37 -1.25
C GLY A 21 -2.16 13.20 0.12
N ALA A 22 -2.42 11.94 0.51
CA ALA A 22 -2.94 11.60 1.84
C ALA A 22 -1.85 10.87 2.64
N LYS A 23 -1.82 11.04 3.96
CA LYS A 23 -0.90 10.30 4.84
C LYS A 23 -1.72 9.43 5.78
N VAL A 24 -1.44 8.12 5.76
CA VAL A 24 -2.09 7.15 6.64
C VAL A 24 -1.11 6.70 7.70
N THR A 25 -1.53 6.76 8.96
CA THR A 25 -0.72 6.37 10.11
C THR A 25 -1.28 5.08 10.72
N PHE A 26 -0.42 4.07 10.81
CA PHE A 26 -0.69 2.77 11.42
C PHE A 26 -0.11 2.76 12.83
N THR A 27 -0.95 2.49 13.82
CA THR A 27 -0.54 2.35 15.22
C THR A 27 -0.94 0.98 15.72
N ASN A 28 0.04 0.18 16.16
CA ASN A 28 -0.23 -1.09 16.80
C ASN A 28 -0.47 -0.87 18.29
N ARG A 29 -1.71 -1.08 18.75
CA ARG A 29 -2.06 -1.06 20.19
C ARG A 29 -2.21 -2.46 20.79
N CYS A 30 -1.94 -3.50 20.03
CA CYS A 30 -1.88 -4.86 20.52
C CYS A 30 -0.55 -5.10 21.25
N ASP A 31 -0.54 -6.10 22.12
CA ASP A 31 0.63 -6.61 22.86
C ASP A 31 1.49 -7.59 22.02
N TYR A 32 1.06 -7.89 20.79
CA TYR A 32 1.79 -8.71 19.83
C TYR A 32 2.11 -7.95 18.54
N THR A 33 3.11 -8.43 17.80
CA THR A 33 3.50 -7.88 16.50
C THR A 33 2.42 -8.13 15.45
N VAL A 34 2.12 -7.10 14.66
CA VAL A 34 1.24 -7.19 13.49
C VAL A 34 2.02 -6.82 12.24
N TRP A 35 1.61 -7.37 11.09
CA TRP A 35 2.26 -7.08 9.80
C TRP A 35 1.26 -6.48 8.83
N PRO A 36 1.06 -5.14 8.85
CA PRO A 36 0.18 -4.46 7.92
C PRO A 36 0.57 -4.77 6.47
N GLY A 37 -0.45 -4.98 5.64
CA GLY A 37 -0.36 -5.13 4.20
C GLY A 37 -1.15 -4.04 3.50
N THR A 38 -0.67 -3.61 2.33
CA THR A 38 -1.33 -2.59 1.51
C THR A 38 -1.40 -3.05 0.06
N LEU A 39 -2.54 -2.85 -0.58
CA LEU A 39 -2.73 -3.13 -2.00
C LEU A 39 -3.36 -1.93 -2.68
N THR A 40 -2.66 -1.37 -3.67
CA THR A 40 -3.26 -0.41 -4.60
C THR A 40 -4.13 -1.16 -5.61
N GLY A 41 -5.36 -0.69 -5.83
CA GLY A 41 -6.30 -1.23 -6.81
C GLY A 41 -5.99 -0.81 -8.26
N ASP A 42 -6.88 -1.18 -9.18
CA ASP A 42 -6.89 -0.77 -10.60
C ASP A 42 -5.58 -1.04 -11.39
N GLN A 43 -4.78 -2.03 -10.98
CA GLN A 43 -3.45 -2.31 -11.57
C GLN A 43 -2.51 -1.09 -11.55
N LYS A 44 -2.78 -0.11 -10.67
CA LYS A 44 -1.94 1.06 -10.50
C LYS A 44 -0.64 0.68 -9.77
N PRO A 45 0.39 1.53 -9.85
CA PRO A 45 1.63 1.32 -9.10
C PRO A 45 1.35 1.10 -7.61
N GLN A 46 1.98 0.08 -7.04
CA GLN A 46 1.88 -0.21 -5.63
C GLN A 46 2.61 0.86 -4.81
N LEU A 47 2.22 1.04 -3.55
CA LEU A 47 2.91 1.92 -2.62
C LEU A 47 4.35 1.44 -2.40
N SER A 48 5.24 2.36 -2.01
CA SER A 48 6.65 2.06 -1.70
C SER A 48 6.80 0.96 -0.63
N THR A 49 5.80 0.84 0.25
CA THR A 49 5.74 -0.20 1.29
C THR A 49 4.42 -0.95 1.21
N THR A 50 4.44 -2.13 0.57
CA THR A 50 3.26 -3.01 0.48
C THR A 50 3.08 -3.94 1.68
N GLY A 51 4.11 -4.11 2.51
CA GLY A 51 4.00 -4.81 3.77
C GLY A 51 5.20 -4.54 4.66
N PHE A 52 4.93 -4.37 5.95
CA PHE A 52 5.93 -4.03 6.97
C PHE A 52 5.58 -4.66 8.30
N GLU A 53 6.57 -4.75 9.19
CA GLU A 53 6.40 -5.20 10.56
C GLU A 53 6.08 -4.03 11.46
N LEU A 54 5.12 -4.22 12.37
CA LEU A 54 4.71 -3.22 13.34
C LEU A 54 4.62 -3.86 14.73
N GLY A 55 5.66 -3.67 15.53
CA GLY A 55 5.76 -4.19 16.89
C GLY A 55 4.75 -3.55 17.86
N PRO A 56 4.57 -4.11 19.06
CA PRO A 56 3.65 -3.59 20.08
C PRO A 56 3.92 -2.12 20.41
N GLY A 57 2.87 -1.30 20.45
CA GLY A 57 2.96 0.14 20.77
C GLY A 57 3.60 1.02 19.70
N THR A 58 4.06 0.45 18.59
CA THR A 58 4.78 1.20 17.55
C THR A 58 3.83 1.86 16.55
N THR A 59 4.31 2.91 15.90
CA THR A 59 3.57 3.67 14.90
C THR A 59 4.42 3.89 13.66
N THR A 60 3.83 3.72 12.48
CA THR A 60 4.46 3.96 11.18
C THR A 60 3.48 4.68 10.27
N SER A 61 3.97 5.57 9.41
CA SER A 61 3.13 6.28 8.44
C SER A 61 3.50 5.93 7.01
N VAL A 62 2.52 5.95 6.11
CA VAL A 62 2.67 5.71 4.68
C VAL A 62 2.02 6.85 3.92
N ASP A 63 2.76 7.43 2.98
CA ASP A 63 2.26 8.46 2.09
C ASP A 63 1.55 7.81 0.90
N LEU A 64 0.36 8.32 0.60
CA LEU A 64 -0.50 7.89 -0.49
C LEU A 64 -0.50 8.95 -1.59
N PRO A 65 -0.28 8.56 -2.85
CA PRO A 65 -0.48 9.48 -3.96
C PRO A 65 -1.95 9.87 -4.05
N SER A 66 -2.25 10.95 -4.76
CA SER A 66 -3.62 11.31 -5.09
C SER A 66 -3.78 11.45 -6.59
N PRO A 67 -4.81 10.83 -7.20
CA PRO A 67 -5.83 9.98 -6.55
C PRO A 67 -5.28 8.58 -6.20
N TRP A 68 -5.70 8.01 -5.07
CA TRP A 68 -5.40 6.63 -4.69
C TRP A 68 -6.66 5.86 -4.28
N SER A 69 -6.71 4.59 -4.69
CA SER A 69 -7.75 3.63 -4.32
C SER A 69 -7.08 2.30 -4.04
N GLY A 70 -7.44 1.66 -2.92
CA GLY A 70 -6.80 0.44 -2.49
C GLY A 70 -7.35 -0.08 -1.18
N ARG A 71 -6.65 -1.06 -0.59
CA ARG A 71 -7.04 -1.73 0.66
C ARG A 71 -5.84 -1.84 1.60
N PHE A 72 -6.15 -1.79 2.89
CA PHE A 72 -5.21 -2.06 3.99
C PHE A 72 -5.76 -3.21 4.83
N TRP A 73 -4.88 -4.06 5.35
CA TRP A 73 -5.25 -5.10 6.31
C TRP A 73 -4.07 -5.39 7.24
N GLY A 74 -4.33 -6.03 8.38
CA GLY A 74 -3.32 -6.46 9.33
C GLY A 74 -3.17 -7.98 9.31
N ARG A 75 -1.94 -8.48 9.17
CA ARG A 75 -1.63 -9.91 9.36
C ARG A 75 -1.13 -10.16 10.78
N THR A 76 -1.38 -11.34 11.31
CA THR A 76 -0.90 -11.74 12.65
C THR A 76 -0.38 -13.17 12.65
N GLY A 77 0.45 -13.52 13.64
CA GLY A 77 1.05 -14.84 13.75
C GLY A 77 1.95 -15.19 12.57
N CYS A 78 2.72 -14.20 12.08
CA CYS A 78 3.59 -14.41 10.94
C CYS A 78 4.93 -15.01 11.34
N SER A 79 5.43 -15.92 10.52
CA SER A 79 6.77 -16.50 10.64
C SER A 79 7.45 -16.54 9.28
N ASN A 80 8.78 -16.51 9.29
CA ASN A 80 9.60 -16.69 8.09
C ASN A 80 10.26 -18.06 8.17
N ASN A 81 9.81 -18.99 7.34
CA ASN A 81 10.37 -20.33 7.24
C ASN A 81 11.24 -20.42 5.97
N ASN A 82 12.56 -20.36 6.14
CA ASN A 82 13.55 -20.47 5.06
C ASN A 82 13.32 -19.52 3.86
N GLY A 83 12.95 -18.26 4.14
CA GLY A 83 12.71 -17.25 3.10
C GLY A 83 11.27 -17.19 2.59
N ARG A 84 10.39 -18.07 3.09
CA ARG A 84 8.95 -18.04 2.84
C ARG A 84 8.23 -17.46 4.05
N PHE A 85 7.67 -16.27 3.87
CA PHE A 85 6.87 -15.60 4.87
C PHE A 85 5.42 -16.10 4.84
N SER A 86 4.88 -16.50 5.98
CA SER A 86 3.51 -17.00 6.12
C SER A 86 2.88 -16.56 7.43
N CYS A 87 1.61 -16.17 7.40
CA CYS A 87 0.83 -15.71 8.54
C CYS A 87 -0.36 -16.62 8.87
N ALA A 88 -0.70 -16.70 10.14
CA ALA A 88 -1.86 -17.47 10.60
C ALA A 88 -3.20 -16.85 10.16
N THR A 89 -3.27 -15.51 10.09
CA THR A 89 -4.48 -14.80 9.68
C THR A 89 -4.19 -13.74 8.61
N ALA A 90 -5.14 -13.60 7.67
CA ALA A 90 -5.11 -12.64 6.57
C ALA A 90 -3.84 -12.69 5.70
N ASP A 91 -3.21 -13.86 5.60
CA ASP A 91 -2.01 -14.07 4.79
C ASP A 91 -2.26 -13.70 3.33
N CYS A 92 -1.26 -13.10 2.68
CA CYS A 92 -1.36 -12.68 1.29
C CYS A 92 -0.90 -13.75 0.30
N ALA A 93 -0.56 -14.96 0.77
CA ALA A 93 -0.09 -16.12 0.01
C ALA A 93 1.10 -15.84 -0.95
N SER A 94 1.73 -14.68 -0.85
CA SER A 94 2.85 -14.27 -1.69
C SER A 94 4.16 -14.95 -1.30
N GLY A 95 4.20 -15.60 -0.13
CA GLY A 95 5.44 -16.10 0.47
C GLY A 95 6.40 -14.99 0.87
N GLN A 96 5.98 -13.73 0.82
CA GLN A 96 6.80 -12.54 1.05
C GLN A 96 6.09 -11.57 2.00
N LEU A 97 6.87 -10.80 2.75
CA LEU A 97 6.32 -9.73 3.57
C LEU A 97 5.64 -8.67 2.70
N ARG A 98 6.21 -8.39 1.52
CA ARG A 98 5.68 -7.43 0.55
C ARG A 98 4.72 -8.12 -0.42
N ILE A 99 3.69 -7.39 -0.84
CA ILE A 99 2.83 -7.81 -1.95
C ILE A 99 3.52 -7.36 -3.23
N VAL A 100 3.71 -8.31 -4.14
CA VAL A 100 4.22 -8.06 -5.49
C VAL A 100 3.09 -8.25 -6.52
N PRO A 101 3.07 -7.50 -7.64
CA PRO A 101 2.02 -7.62 -8.66
C PRO A 101 1.67 -9.06 -9.09
N PRO A 102 2.64 -9.99 -9.29
CA PRO A 102 2.28 -11.38 -9.64
C PRO A 102 1.58 -12.15 -8.51
N SER A 103 1.71 -11.75 -7.25
CA SER A 103 1.00 -12.41 -6.14
C SER A 103 -0.48 -12.00 -6.00
N LEU A 104 -0.92 -10.92 -6.66
CA LEU A 104 -2.34 -10.57 -6.74
C LEU A 104 -3.13 -11.53 -7.65
N LEU A 105 -2.50 -12.01 -8.73
CA LEU A 105 -3.11 -13.00 -9.62
C LEU A 105 -3.34 -14.33 -8.88
N ALA A 106 -2.41 -14.74 -8.02
CA ALA A 106 -2.59 -15.92 -7.17
C ALA A 106 -3.78 -15.77 -6.20
N PHE A 107 -3.99 -14.58 -5.63
CA PHE A 107 -5.13 -14.33 -4.74
C PHE A 107 -6.48 -14.36 -5.48
N LEU A 108 -6.53 -13.89 -6.73
CA LEU A 108 -7.73 -13.97 -7.58
C LEU A 108 -8.00 -15.40 -8.06
N ASP A 109 -6.95 -16.19 -8.33
CA ASP A 109 -7.07 -17.60 -8.70
C ASP A 109 -7.61 -18.44 -7.53
N GLU A 110 -7.07 -18.27 -6.32
CA GLU A 110 -7.51 -19.03 -5.15
C GLU A 110 -8.90 -18.61 -4.60
N THR A 111 -9.31 -17.35 -4.78
CA THR A 111 -10.66 -16.91 -4.36
C THR A 111 -11.77 -17.35 -5.31
N ILE A 112 -11.49 -17.62 -6.58
CA ILE A 112 -12.47 -18.20 -7.51
C ILE A 112 -12.59 -19.72 -7.32
N LEU A 113 -11.56 -20.40 -6.81
CA LEU A 113 -11.58 -21.85 -6.60
C LEU A 113 -12.13 -22.30 -5.23
N SER A 114 -12.41 -21.37 -4.31
CA SER A 114 -12.81 -21.68 -2.93
C SER A 114 -14.26 -21.31 -2.56
N THR A 115 -15.10 -20.89 -3.51
CA THR A 115 -16.55 -20.83 -3.30
C THR A 115 -17.22 -22.12 -3.78
N PRO A 116 -17.88 -22.92 -2.92
CA PRO A 116 -18.84 -23.93 -3.39
C PRO A 116 -20.04 -23.29 -4.10
#